data_AF-A0A3D1VKM7-F1
#
_entry.id   AF-A0A3D1VKM7-F1
#
_cell.length_a   1.000
_cell.length_b   1.000
_cell.length_c   1.000
_cell.angle_alpha   90.00
_cell.angle_beta   90.00
_cell.angle_gamma   90.00
#
_symmetry.space_group_name_H-M   'P 1'
#
loop_
_entity.id
_entity.type
_entity.pdbx_description
1 polymer ?
#
loop_
_entity_poly.entity_id
_entity_poly.type
_entity_poly.pdbx_seq_one_letter_code
_entity_poly.pdbx_strand_id
1 'polypeptide(L)'
;MRKIKFISKNLIKKENDILHSSELWLLDNYYLIESEGKGILRGRTILPHRICSTANALLNFTDNVINKEMLDAFFESAFKADSLIESDYAHAKAGFVAVLIHRIHLAYIHDRNAIPTLITSLRHISVTDFDPFRKEYSPIELLFQTEPTGYYVQCDDKTKNGYKRALKKQAKMSKTTEFSLLEQYLNTSKEEYQTNPTSKKAFVGYYLTAPRKGYGYFFVLFSLFILSMVIIVVPLMRTNSAWITILSALFLAIPVFESSKLLVEFAYSLLV
;
A
#
# COMPACT_ATOMS: atom_id res chain seq x y z
N MET A 1 2.83 21.33 -3.30
CA MET A 1 2.61 21.95 -1.97
C MET A 1 3.46 23.16 -1.65
N ARG A 2 4.79 23.08 -1.51
CA ARG A 2 5.62 24.26 -1.14
C ARG A 2 5.42 25.47 -2.06
N LYS A 3 5.38 25.26 -3.37
CA LYS A 3 5.17 26.30 -4.37
C LYS A 3 3.79 26.98 -4.25
N ILE A 4 2.72 26.22 -4.04
CA ILE A 4 1.36 26.78 -3.90
C ILE A 4 1.21 27.53 -2.57
N LYS A 5 1.79 27.02 -1.48
CA LYS A 5 1.84 27.74 -0.19
C LYS A 5 2.60 29.07 -0.30
N PHE A 6 3.65 29.12 -1.11
CA PHE A 6 4.38 30.35 -1.40
C PHE A 6 3.51 31.34 -2.20
N ILE A 7 2.81 30.85 -3.22
CA ILE A 7 1.86 31.65 -4.01
C ILE A 7 0.78 32.26 -3.11
N SER A 8 0.09 31.46 -2.29
CA SER A 8 -0.97 31.97 -1.42
C SER A 8 -0.48 33.00 -0.42
N LYS A 9 0.69 32.78 0.21
CA LYS A 9 1.32 33.77 1.10
C LYS A 9 1.63 35.09 0.41
N ASN A 10 2.06 35.06 -0.86
CA ASN A 10 2.35 36.27 -1.61
C ASN A 10 1.08 37.01 -2.02
N LEU A 11 0.02 36.28 -2.38
CA LEU A 11 -1.28 36.88 -2.70
C LEU A 11 -1.91 37.57 -1.49
N ILE A 12 -1.84 36.96 -0.29
CA ILE A 12 -2.30 37.59 0.96
C ILE A 12 -1.53 38.89 1.26
N LYS A 13 -0.23 38.94 0.97
CA LYS A 13 0.56 40.17 1.16
C LYS A 13 0.20 41.28 0.17
N LYS A 14 -0.44 40.94 -0.94
CA LYS A 14 -0.91 41.86 -1.98
C LYS A 14 -2.36 42.31 -1.79
N GLU A 15 -2.95 42.10 -0.62
CA GLU A 15 -4.36 42.41 -0.34
C GLU A 15 -4.76 43.88 -0.61
N ASN A 16 -3.79 44.80 -0.70
CA ASN A 16 -4.00 46.20 -1.09
C ASN A 16 -3.95 46.47 -2.61
N ASP A 17 -3.54 45.50 -3.44
CA ASP A 17 -3.56 45.57 -4.90
C ASP A 17 -4.84 44.91 -5.44
N ILE A 18 -5.36 45.41 -6.58
CA ILE A 18 -6.51 44.78 -7.27
C ILE A 18 -6.06 43.40 -7.80
N LEU A 19 -6.45 42.34 -7.08
CA LEU A 19 -6.19 40.95 -7.47
C LEU A 19 -7.01 40.57 -8.70
N HIS A 20 -6.43 39.75 -9.58
CA HIS A 20 -7.18 39.16 -10.68
C HIS A 20 -8.25 38.18 -10.14
N SER A 21 -9.39 38.05 -10.81
CA SER A 21 -10.50 37.18 -10.38
C SER A 21 -10.06 35.74 -10.09
N SER A 22 -9.16 35.20 -10.90
CA SER A 22 -8.58 33.86 -10.71
C SER A 22 -7.67 33.74 -9.47
N GLU A 23 -7.00 34.82 -9.06
CA GLU A 23 -6.14 34.85 -7.87
C GLU A 23 -7.00 34.84 -6.60
N LEU A 24 -8.10 35.61 -6.62
CA LEU A 24 -9.10 35.57 -5.56
C LEU A 24 -9.72 34.16 -5.44
N TRP A 25 -10.11 33.57 -6.57
CA TRP A 25 -10.63 32.21 -6.60
C TRP A 25 -9.65 31.17 -6.05
N LEU A 26 -8.35 31.32 -6.33
CA LEU A 26 -7.31 30.46 -5.77
C LEU A 26 -7.17 30.63 -4.25
N LEU A 27 -7.22 31.87 -3.75
CA LEU A 27 -7.16 32.16 -2.31
C LEU A 27 -8.35 31.57 -1.56
N ASP A 28 -9.56 31.79 -2.07
CA ASP A 28 -10.82 31.27 -1.49
C ASP A 28 -10.82 29.75 -1.37
N ASN A 29 -10.06 29.07 -2.24
CA ASN A 29 -9.98 27.62 -2.33
C ASN A 29 -8.65 27.03 -1.83
N TYR A 30 -7.75 27.86 -1.30
CA TYR A 30 -6.45 27.38 -0.85
C TYR A 30 -6.57 26.31 0.25
N TYR A 31 -7.60 26.41 1.11
CA TYR A 31 -7.85 25.44 2.17
C TYR A 31 -8.05 24.01 1.62
N LEU A 32 -8.75 23.87 0.49
CA LEU A 32 -9.01 22.59 -0.16
C LEU A 32 -7.72 22.00 -0.75
N ILE A 33 -6.96 22.82 -1.47
CA ILE A 33 -5.66 22.43 -2.02
C ILE A 33 -4.72 21.98 -0.89
N GLU A 34 -4.76 22.69 0.23
CA GLU A 34 -3.95 22.38 1.38
C GLU A 34 -4.38 21.11 2.10
N SER A 35 -5.69 20.89 2.32
CA SER A 35 -6.21 19.70 3.00
C SER A 35 -5.93 18.44 2.19
N GLU A 36 -6.24 18.45 0.90
CA GLU A 36 -6.02 17.33 -0.02
C GLU A 36 -4.53 17.04 -0.20
N GLY A 37 -3.72 18.08 -0.42
CA GLY A 37 -2.28 17.93 -0.56
C GLY A 37 -1.58 17.44 0.72
N LYS A 38 -2.03 17.87 1.90
CA LYS A 38 -1.56 17.31 3.18
C LYS A 38 -1.99 15.86 3.36
N GLY A 39 -3.18 15.48 2.89
CA GLY A 39 -3.67 14.09 2.89
C GLY A 39 -2.68 13.15 2.20
N ILE A 40 -2.24 13.51 0.99
CA ILE A 40 -1.23 12.75 0.23
C ILE A 40 0.09 12.64 1.01
N LEU A 41 0.60 13.77 1.54
CA LEU A 41 1.88 13.80 2.24
C LEU A 41 1.86 12.99 3.56
N ARG A 42 0.74 13.05 4.29
CA ARG A 42 0.55 12.29 5.54
C ARG A 42 0.52 10.78 5.29
N GLY A 43 -0.06 10.35 4.17
CA GLY A 43 -0.09 8.94 3.78
C GLY A 43 1.29 8.34 3.53
N ARG A 44 2.36 9.15 3.42
CA ARG A 44 3.70 8.74 2.96
C ARG A 44 3.63 7.88 1.69
N THR A 45 2.63 8.17 0.88
CA THR A 45 2.26 7.37 -0.26
C THR A 45 3.21 7.68 -1.40
N ILE A 46 3.99 6.70 -1.83
CA ILE A 46 4.69 6.79 -3.11
C ILE A 46 3.64 6.60 -4.19
N LEU A 47 3.27 7.69 -4.86
CA LEU A 47 2.28 7.67 -5.91
C LEU A 47 2.85 6.95 -7.14
N PRO A 48 2.16 5.93 -7.67
CA PRO A 48 2.57 5.30 -8.91
C PRO A 48 2.59 6.31 -10.07
N HIS A 49 3.59 6.21 -10.95
CA HIS A 49 3.67 7.09 -12.11
C HIS A 49 2.51 6.88 -13.08
N ARG A 50 2.07 5.63 -13.29
CA ARG A 50 0.99 5.26 -14.22
C ARG A 50 -0.33 5.97 -13.93
N ILE A 51 -0.77 5.97 -12.67
CA ILE A 51 -2.00 6.65 -12.31
C ILE A 51 -1.90 8.18 -12.49
N CYS A 52 -0.74 8.77 -12.20
CA CYS A 52 -0.51 10.19 -12.41
C CYS A 52 -0.46 10.54 -13.91
N SER A 53 0.18 9.73 -14.75
CA SER A 53 0.29 9.98 -16.19
C SER A 53 -1.06 9.83 -16.89
N THR A 54 -1.83 8.79 -16.55
CA THR A 54 -3.18 8.56 -17.09
C THR A 54 -4.18 9.61 -16.62
N ALA A 55 -4.14 10.01 -15.35
CA ALA A 55 -4.96 11.13 -14.86
C ALA A 55 -4.63 12.45 -15.58
N ASN A 56 -3.34 12.70 -15.87
CA ASN A 56 -2.93 13.87 -16.63
C ASN A 56 -3.38 13.81 -18.09
N ALA A 57 -3.36 12.62 -18.71
CA ALA A 57 -3.87 12.41 -20.06
C ALA A 57 -5.39 12.67 -20.13
N LEU A 58 -6.17 12.16 -19.16
CA LEU A 58 -7.60 12.42 -19.05
C LEU A 58 -7.86 13.92 -18.96
N LEU A 59 -7.18 14.60 -18.06
CA LEU A 59 -7.33 16.04 -17.84
C LEU A 59 -6.94 16.91 -19.04
N ASN A 60 -6.06 16.41 -19.92
CA ASN A 60 -5.76 17.08 -21.19
C ASN A 60 -6.85 16.84 -22.23
N PHE A 61 -7.46 15.64 -22.26
CA PHE A 61 -8.55 15.32 -23.17
C PHE A 61 -9.85 16.05 -22.81
N THR A 62 -10.09 16.30 -21.52
CA THR A 62 -11.32 16.91 -21.01
C THR A 62 -11.19 18.41 -20.74
N ASP A 63 -10.14 19.06 -21.23
CA ASP A 63 -9.86 20.49 -20.98
C ASP A 63 -9.99 20.86 -19.49
N ASN A 64 -9.38 20.04 -18.63
CA ASN A 64 -9.31 20.19 -17.19
C ASN A 64 -10.60 19.88 -16.43
N VAL A 65 -11.67 19.48 -17.10
CA VAL A 65 -12.97 19.16 -16.48
C VAL A 65 -12.99 17.70 -16.03
N ILE A 66 -13.45 17.46 -14.80
CA ILE A 66 -13.74 16.10 -14.31
C ILE A 66 -15.14 16.10 -13.69
N ASN A 67 -15.97 15.17 -14.14
CA ASN A 67 -17.23 14.80 -13.51
C ASN A 67 -17.24 13.30 -13.19
N LYS A 68 -18.33 12.80 -12.60
CA LYS A 68 -18.46 11.39 -12.23
C LYS A 68 -18.48 10.47 -13.48
N GLU A 69 -19.28 10.81 -14.48
CA GLU A 69 -19.42 10.01 -15.72
C GLU A 69 -18.08 9.81 -16.45
N MET A 70 -17.22 10.84 -16.47
CA MET A 70 -15.87 10.75 -17.04
C MET A 70 -14.97 9.82 -16.22
N LEU A 71 -15.11 9.80 -14.89
CA LEU A 71 -14.35 8.87 -14.04
C LEU A 71 -14.82 7.43 -14.26
N ASP A 72 -16.14 7.20 -14.33
CA ASP A 72 -16.73 5.90 -14.62
C ASP A 72 -16.16 5.36 -15.96
N ALA A 73 -16.27 6.15 -17.04
CA ALA A 73 -15.75 5.80 -18.36
C ALA A 73 -14.22 5.61 -18.37
N PHE A 74 -13.49 6.42 -17.61
CA PHE A 74 -12.04 6.29 -17.45
C PHE A 74 -11.67 4.94 -16.82
N PHE A 75 -12.27 4.56 -15.69
CA PHE A 75 -11.92 3.31 -15.02
C PHE A 75 -12.39 2.09 -15.82
N GLU A 76 -13.56 2.16 -16.46
CA GLU A 76 -14.05 1.09 -17.32
C GLU A 76 -13.10 0.85 -18.51
N SER A 77 -12.68 1.92 -19.20
CA SER A 77 -11.73 1.81 -20.32
C SER A 77 -10.35 1.36 -19.86
N ALA A 78 -9.85 1.88 -18.74
CA ALA A 78 -8.57 1.50 -18.16
C ALA A 78 -8.53 0.03 -17.76
N PHE A 79 -9.64 -0.50 -17.24
CA PHE A 79 -9.83 -1.89 -16.89
C PHE A 79 -9.88 -2.79 -18.13
N LYS A 80 -10.69 -2.43 -19.14
CA LYS A 80 -10.78 -3.16 -20.42
C LYS A 80 -9.44 -3.27 -21.15
N ALA A 81 -8.61 -2.23 -21.04
CA ALA A 81 -7.29 -2.19 -21.66
C ALA A 81 -6.16 -2.82 -20.81
N ASP A 82 -6.47 -3.34 -19.62
CA ASP A 82 -5.48 -3.84 -18.62
C ASP A 82 -4.32 -2.86 -18.37
N SER A 83 -4.65 -1.57 -18.34
CA SER A 83 -3.65 -0.49 -18.31
C SER A 83 -3.18 -0.10 -16.90
N LEU A 84 -3.95 -0.49 -15.87
CA LEU A 84 -3.75 -0.14 -14.47
C LEU A 84 -3.63 -1.39 -13.60
N ILE A 85 -2.73 -1.34 -12.61
CA ILE A 85 -2.57 -2.43 -11.62
C ILE A 85 -3.26 -2.09 -10.29
N GLU A 86 -3.32 -3.05 -9.36
CA GLU A 86 -3.97 -2.86 -8.05
C GLU A 86 -3.49 -1.62 -7.29
N SER A 87 -2.19 -1.33 -7.34
CA SER A 87 -1.66 -0.13 -6.68
C SER A 87 -2.14 1.16 -7.32
N ASP A 88 -2.48 1.17 -8.62
CA ASP A 88 -3.01 2.35 -9.29
C ASP A 88 -4.44 2.63 -8.80
N TYR A 89 -5.32 1.61 -8.75
CA TYR A 89 -6.67 1.74 -8.18
C TYR A 89 -6.64 2.15 -6.70
N ALA A 90 -5.71 1.59 -5.91
CA ALA A 90 -5.56 1.94 -4.51
C ALA A 90 -5.18 3.41 -4.27
N HIS A 91 -4.47 4.02 -5.22
CA HIS A 91 -3.98 5.39 -5.13
C HIS A 91 -4.66 6.36 -6.10
N ALA A 92 -5.76 5.96 -6.74
CA ALA A 92 -6.43 6.72 -7.78
C ALA A 92 -6.76 8.16 -7.36
N LYS A 93 -7.50 8.34 -6.26
CA LYS A 93 -7.83 9.66 -5.72
C LYS A 93 -6.59 10.53 -5.51
N ALA A 94 -5.57 9.96 -4.86
CA ALA A 94 -4.34 10.67 -4.54
C ALA A 94 -3.55 11.05 -5.80
N GLY A 95 -3.58 10.21 -6.84
CA GLY A 95 -3.01 10.50 -8.16
C GLY A 95 -3.71 11.69 -8.83
N PHE A 96 -5.04 11.66 -8.92
CA PHE A 96 -5.83 12.76 -9.49
C PHE A 96 -5.61 14.09 -8.75
N VAL A 97 -5.66 14.06 -7.41
CA VAL A 97 -5.38 15.24 -6.59
C VAL A 97 -3.98 15.78 -6.85
N ALA A 98 -2.96 14.91 -6.89
CA ALA A 98 -1.58 15.35 -7.12
C ALA A 98 -1.42 16.06 -8.48
N VAL A 99 -2.02 15.49 -9.54
CA VAL A 99 -1.99 16.07 -10.89
C VAL A 99 -2.74 17.40 -10.93
N LEU A 100 -3.94 17.49 -10.34
CA LEU A 100 -4.70 18.74 -10.29
C LEU A 100 -3.94 19.84 -9.55
N ILE A 101 -3.36 19.54 -8.39
CA ILE A 101 -2.53 20.48 -7.63
C ILE A 101 -1.33 20.93 -8.46
N HIS A 102 -0.68 20.01 -9.17
CA HIS A 102 0.43 20.35 -10.06
C HIS A 102 -0.02 21.29 -11.20
N ARG A 103 -1.16 21.01 -11.84
CA ARG A 103 -1.70 21.83 -12.94
C ARG A 103 -2.20 23.20 -12.47
N ILE A 104 -2.77 23.31 -11.26
CA ILE A 104 -3.12 24.61 -10.65
C ILE A 104 -1.87 25.48 -10.51
N HIS A 105 -0.74 24.89 -10.07
CA HIS A 105 0.51 25.61 -9.98
C HIS A 105 1.02 26.10 -11.35
N LEU A 106 0.92 25.26 -12.40
CA LEU A 106 1.32 25.64 -13.76
C LEU A 106 0.39 26.71 -14.35
N ALA A 107 -0.92 26.57 -14.18
CA ALA A 107 -1.93 27.54 -14.59
C ALA A 107 -1.66 28.92 -13.98
N TYR A 108 -1.29 28.98 -12.70
CA TYR A 108 -0.92 30.25 -12.07
C TYR A 108 0.25 30.99 -12.77
N ILE A 109 1.20 30.23 -13.35
CA ILE A 109 2.36 30.78 -14.04
C ILE A 109 2.02 31.16 -15.49
N HIS A 110 1.27 30.31 -16.19
CA HIS A 110 1.14 30.37 -17.65
C HIS A 110 -0.25 30.80 -18.15
N ASP A 111 -1.32 30.29 -17.54
CA ASP A 111 -2.70 30.59 -17.92
C ASP A 111 -3.63 30.53 -16.71
N ARG A 112 -3.92 31.70 -16.14
CA ARG A 112 -4.69 31.81 -14.91
C ARG A 112 -6.18 31.57 -15.13
N ASN A 113 -6.66 31.61 -16.37
CA ASN A 113 -8.07 31.40 -16.71
C ASN A 113 -8.49 29.94 -16.48
N ALA A 114 -7.55 29.00 -16.49
CA ALA A 114 -7.79 27.59 -16.19
C ALA A 114 -7.97 27.29 -14.68
N ILE A 115 -7.60 28.21 -13.78
CA ILE A 115 -7.62 27.97 -12.32
C ILE A 115 -9.03 27.62 -11.81
N PRO A 116 -10.11 28.35 -12.16
CA PRO A 116 -11.45 28.02 -11.67
C PRO A 116 -11.90 26.63 -12.07
N THR A 117 -11.64 26.22 -13.32
CA THR A 117 -11.96 24.87 -13.82
C THR A 117 -11.20 23.80 -13.08
N LEU A 118 -9.88 23.96 -12.90
CA LEU A 118 -9.04 23.02 -12.17
C LEU A 118 -9.46 22.86 -10.70
N ILE A 119 -9.85 23.96 -10.04
CA ILE A 119 -10.34 23.95 -8.66
C ILE A 119 -11.71 23.28 -8.57
N THR A 120 -12.58 23.48 -9.56
CA THR A 120 -13.88 22.80 -9.64
C THR A 120 -13.69 21.29 -9.78
N SER A 121 -12.79 20.86 -10.68
CA SER A 121 -12.43 19.44 -10.80
C SER A 121 -11.80 18.89 -9.51
N LEU A 122 -10.96 19.65 -8.81
CA LEU A 122 -10.43 19.25 -7.51
C LEU A 122 -11.51 19.07 -6.45
N ARG A 123 -12.52 19.95 -6.42
CA ARG A 123 -13.69 19.79 -5.54
C ARG A 123 -14.44 18.51 -5.87
N HIS A 124 -14.69 18.22 -7.16
CA HIS A 124 -15.31 16.97 -7.59
C HIS A 124 -14.51 15.76 -7.11
N ILE A 125 -13.20 15.69 -7.38
CA ILE A 125 -12.34 14.60 -6.89
C ILE A 125 -12.36 14.47 -5.36
N SER A 126 -12.40 15.59 -4.63
CA SER A 126 -12.41 15.60 -3.16
C SER A 126 -13.66 14.95 -2.59
N VAL A 127 -14.84 15.23 -3.16
CA VAL A 127 -16.12 14.69 -2.68
C VAL A 127 -16.46 13.31 -3.26
N THR A 128 -15.85 12.93 -4.40
CA THR A 128 -16.07 11.61 -5.00
C THR A 128 -15.54 10.51 -4.09
N ASP A 129 -16.38 9.50 -3.86
CA ASP A 129 -15.98 8.23 -3.26
C ASP A 129 -15.34 7.35 -4.33
N PHE A 130 -14.10 6.92 -4.07
CA PHE A 130 -13.33 6.06 -4.97
C PHE A 130 -13.45 4.57 -4.62
N ASP A 131 -14.09 4.23 -3.49
CA ASP A 131 -14.28 2.85 -3.08
C ASP A 131 -15.10 2.04 -4.09
N PRO A 132 -16.19 2.55 -4.69
CA PRO A 132 -16.94 1.83 -5.72
C PRO A 132 -16.08 1.47 -6.93
N PHE A 133 -15.31 2.44 -7.46
CA PHE A 133 -14.41 2.20 -8.61
C PHE A 133 -13.39 1.11 -8.33
N ARG A 134 -12.81 1.15 -7.13
CA ARG A 134 -11.88 0.10 -6.72
C ARG A 134 -12.59 -1.25 -6.59
N LYS A 135 -13.81 -1.30 -6.06
CA LYS A 135 -14.53 -2.57 -5.89
C LYS A 135 -14.94 -3.19 -7.23
N GLU A 136 -15.24 -2.35 -8.22
CA GLU A 136 -15.72 -2.76 -9.54
C GLU A 136 -14.60 -3.07 -10.53
N TYR A 137 -13.48 -2.32 -10.49
CA TYR A 137 -12.44 -2.40 -11.52
C TYR A 137 -11.09 -2.92 -11.02
N SER A 138 -10.91 -3.17 -9.72
CA SER A 138 -9.68 -3.78 -9.20
C SER A 138 -9.56 -5.24 -9.65
N PRO A 139 -8.49 -5.63 -10.37
CA PRO A 139 -8.28 -7.03 -10.76
C PRO A 139 -8.16 -7.96 -9.55
N ILE A 140 -7.56 -7.48 -8.46
CA ILE A 140 -7.37 -8.26 -7.24
C ILE A 140 -8.70 -8.43 -6.48
N GLU A 141 -9.51 -7.36 -6.36
CA GLU A 141 -10.83 -7.46 -5.73
C GLU A 141 -11.74 -8.39 -6.52
N LEU A 142 -11.81 -8.24 -7.84
CA LEU A 142 -12.61 -9.09 -8.71
C LEU A 142 -12.18 -10.55 -8.59
N LEU A 143 -10.87 -10.82 -8.56
CA LEU A 143 -10.34 -12.16 -8.38
C LEU A 143 -10.74 -12.74 -7.01
N PHE A 144 -10.65 -11.95 -5.93
CA PHE A 144 -11.14 -12.35 -4.61
C PHE A 144 -12.64 -12.64 -4.57
N GLN A 145 -13.47 -11.96 -5.36
CA GLN A 145 -14.91 -12.24 -5.44
C GLN A 145 -15.22 -13.61 -6.06
N THR A 146 -14.28 -14.21 -6.80
CA THR A 146 -14.42 -15.58 -7.36
C THR A 146 -14.14 -16.70 -6.34
N GLU A 147 -13.91 -16.34 -5.09
CA GLU A 147 -13.66 -17.27 -3.99
C GLU A 147 -14.85 -18.21 -3.75
N PRO A 148 -14.64 -19.53 -3.66
CA PRO A 148 -15.72 -20.52 -3.77
C PRO A 148 -16.67 -20.58 -2.57
N THR A 149 -16.23 -20.22 -1.36
CA THR A 149 -17.07 -20.28 -0.16
C THR A 149 -18.00 -19.07 0.00
N GLY A 150 -17.73 -17.97 -0.71
CA GLY A 150 -18.47 -16.72 -0.60
C GLY A 150 -18.19 -15.93 0.69
N TYR A 151 -17.33 -16.43 1.58
CA TYR A 151 -16.99 -15.74 2.84
C TYR A 151 -16.29 -14.41 2.58
N TYR A 152 -15.46 -14.32 1.53
CA TYR A 152 -14.75 -13.09 1.23
C TYR A 152 -15.72 -11.92 0.99
N VAL A 153 -16.80 -12.15 0.23
CA VAL A 153 -17.78 -11.12 -0.12
C VAL A 153 -18.45 -10.55 1.14
N GLN A 154 -18.74 -11.43 2.11
CA GLN A 154 -19.37 -11.10 3.39
C GLN A 154 -18.43 -10.41 4.40
N CYS A 155 -17.12 -10.41 4.15
CA CYS A 155 -16.15 -9.76 5.04
C CYS A 155 -16.30 -8.24 5.06
N ASP A 156 -16.03 -7.64 6.21
CA ASP A 156 -15.90 -6.20 6.35
C ASP A 156 -14.64 -5.68 5.65
N ASP A 157 -14.63 -4.38 5.32
CA ASP A 157 -13.51 -3.76 4.60
C ASP A 157 -12.18 -3.88 5.37
N LYS A 158 -12.23 -3.94 6.71
CA LYS A 158 -11.03 -4.13 7.54
C LYS A 158 -10.40 -5.50 7.32
N THR A 159 -11.21 -6.56 7.28
CA THR A 159 -10.75 -7.93 7.03
C THR A 159 -10.25 -8.09 5.60
N LYS A 160 -10.99 -7.56 4.60
CA LYS A 160 -10.56 -7.54 3.19
C LYS A 160 -9.20 -6.87 3.02
N ASN A 161 -9.00 -5.70 3.65
CA ASN A 161 -7.72 -5.00 3.67
C ASN A 161 -6.62 -5.76 4.42
N GLY A 162 -6.97 -6.59 5.41
CA GLY A 162 -6.07 -7.55 6.05
C GLY A 162 -5.54 -8.57 5.04
N TYR A 163 -6.43 -9.20 4.28
CA TYR A 163 -6.08 -10.18 3.26
C TYR A 163 -5.24 -9.59 2.12
N LYS A 164 -5.59 -8.41 1.60
CA LYS A 164 -4.77 -7.72 0.58
C LYS A 164 -3.36 -7.41 1.06
N ARG A 165 -3.21 -6.97 2.32
CA ARG A 165 -1.88 -6.73 2.91
C ARG A 165 -1.08 -8.02 3.09
N ALA A 166 -1.74 -9.10 3.51
CA ALA A 166 -1.10 -10.41 3.61
C ALA A 166 -0.64 -10.90 2.23
N LEU A 167 -1.50 -10.81 1.21
CA LEU A 167 -1.19 -11.16 -0.18
C LEU A 167 0.02 -10.38 -0.69
N LYS A 168 0.01 -9.05 -0.56
CA LYS A 168 1.13 -8.18 -0.96
C LYS A 168 2.44 -8.56 -0.28
N LYS A 169 2.40 -8.83 1.03
CA LYS A 169 3.58 -9.28 1.77
C LYS A 169 4.09 -10.61 1.25
N GLN A 170 3.19 -11.57 1.04
CA GLN A 170 3.55 -12.90 0.57
C GLN A 170 4.10 -12.88 -0.86
N ALA A 171 3.46 -12.15 -1.78
CA ALA A 171 3.89 -11.98 -3.17
C ALA A 171 5.30 -11.37 -3.26
N LYS A 172 5.58 -10.35 -2.43
CA LYS A 172 6.92 -9.77 -2.33
C LYS A 172 7.96 -10.79 -1.85
N MET A 173 7.62 -11.62 -0.87
CA MET A 173 8.52 -12.65 -0.36
C MET A 173 8.76 -13.78 -1.37
N SER A 174 7.74 -14.16 -2.14
CA SER A 174 7.84 -15.21 -3.17
C SER A 174 8.36 -14.71 -4.51
N LYS A 175 8.67 -13.41 -4.65
CA LYS A 175 9.07 -12.76 -5.91
C LYS A 175 8.06 -13.02 -7.06
N THR A 176 6.78 -13.13 -6.72
CA THR A 176 5.66 -13.30 -7.68
C THR A 176 4.73 -12.09 -7.66
N THR A 177 3.83 -11.98 -8.64
CA THR A 177 2.81 -10.93 -8.66
C THR A 177 1.68 -11.25 -7.68
N GLU A 178 1.03 -10.23 -7.13
CA GLU A 178 -0.15 -10.39 -6.26
C GLU A 178 -1.26 -11.18 -6.96
N PHE A 179 -1.47 -10.91 -8.26
CA PHE A 179 -2.48 -11.58 -9.07
C PHE A 179 -2.19 -13.07 -9.23
N SER A 180 -0.99 -13.43 -9.69
CA SER A 180 -0.60 -14.83 -9.91
C SER A 180 -0.60 -15.64 -8.61
N LEU A 181 -0.16 -15.02 -7.50
CA LEU A 181 -0.19 -15.69 -6.20
C LEU A 181 -1.62 -15.92 -5.71
N LEU A 182 -2.50 -14.93 -5.87
CA LEU A 182 -3.90 -15.07 -5.47
C LEU A 182 -4.63 -16.12 -6.32
N GLU A 183 -4.38 -16.12 -7.62
CA GLU A 183 -4.92 -17.13 -8.56
C GLU A 183 -4.50 -18.54 -8.14
N GLN A 184 -3.23 -18.74 -7.80
CA GLN A 184 -2.74 -20.03 -7.28
C GLN A 184 -3.52 -20.45 -6.02
N TYR A 185 -3.68 -19.55 -5.04
CA TYR A 185 -4.42 -19.86 -3.82
C TYR A 185 -5.89 -20.14 -4.07
N LEU A 186 -6.53 -19.43 -4.99
CA LEU A 186 -7.92 -19.67 -5.34
C LEU A 186 -8.10 -21.01 -6.04
N ASN A 187 -7.18 -21.43 -6.91
CA ASN A 187 -7.24 -22.75 -7.53
C ASN A 187 -7.17 -23.87 -6.48
N THR A 188 -6.22 -23.77 -5.53
CA THR A 188 -6.15 -24.73 -4.40
C THR A 188 -7.41 -24.67 -3.53
N SER A 189 -7.94 -23.48 -3.28
CA SER A 189 -9.19 -23.26 -2.53
C SER A 189 -10.38 -23.96 -3.21
N LYS A 190 -10.47 -23.89 -4.54
CA LYS A 190 -11.53 -24.52 -5.35
C LYS A 190 -11.44 -26.04 -5.33
N GLU A 191 -10.25 -26.60 -5.49
CA GLU A 191 -10.02 -28.06 -5.39
C GLU A 191 -10.43 -28.61 -4.00
N GLU A 192 -10.07 -27.89 -2.94
CA GLU A 192 -10.46 -28.27 -1.58
C GLU A 192 -11.97 -28.10 -1.38
N TYR A 193 -12.57 -27.03 -1.90
CA TYR A 193 -14.03 -26.83 -1.82
C TYR A 193 -14.79 -27.98 -2.48
N GLN A 194 -14.33 -28.47 -3.63
CA GLN A 194 -14.94 -29.63 -4.31
C GLN A 194 -14.83 -30.92 -3.49
N THR A 195 -13.72 -31.10 -2.78
CA THR A 195 -13.47 -32.31 -1.98
C THR A 195 -14.17 -32.26 -0.62
N ASN A 196 -14.11 -31.11 0.05
CA ASN A 196 -14.72 -30.88 1.36
C ASN A 196 -15.09 -29.39 1.52
N PRO A 197 -16.34 -29.01 1.19
CA PRO A 197 -16.82 -27.63 1.28
C PRO A 197 -16.73 -27.02 2.68
N THR A 198 -16.74 -27.85 3.72
CA THR A 198 -16.70 -27.40 5.13
C THR A 198 -15.27 -27.23 5.66
N SER A 199 -14.27 -27.63 4.88
CA SER A 199 -12.86 -27.49 5.25
C SER A 199 -12.48 -26.01 5.34
N LYS A 200 -11.74 -25.62 6.39
CA LYS A 200 -11.20 -24.25 6.49
C LYS A 200 -10.28 -23.91 5.31
N LYS A 201 -9.66 -24.91 4.70
CA LYS A 201 -8.79 -24.77 3.53
C LYS A 201 -9.57 -24.43 2.25
N ALA A 202 -10.87 -24.70 2.21
CA ALA A 202 -11.72 -24.34 1.09
C ALA A 202 -11.88 -22.82 0.94
N PHE A 203 -11.53 -22.05 1.98
CA PHE A 203 -11.53 -20.59 1.98
C PHE A 203 -10.13 -20.02 1.71
N VAL A 204 -10.03 -19.07 0.76
CA VAL A 204 -8.74 -18.49 0.33
C VAL A 204 -7.99 -17.78 1.46
N GLY A 205 -8.72 -17.20 2.43
CA GLY A 205 -8.10 -16.50 3.56
C GLY A 205 -7.28 -17.43 4.46
N TYR A 206 -7.50 -18.75 4.42
CA TYR A 206 -6.65 -19.73 5.07
C TYR A 206 -5.21 -19.62 4.59
N TYR A 207 -4.97 -19.60 3.27
CA TYR A 207 -3.61 -19.56 2.72
C TYR A 207 -2.91 -18.21 2.95
N LEU A 208 -3.68 -17.13 3.03
CA LEU A 208 -3.16 -15.79 3.31
C LEU A 208 -2.77 -15.60 4.78
N THR A 209 -3.46 -16.30 5.70
CA THR A 209 -3.23 -16.19 7.15
C THR A 209 -2.43 -17.36 7.72
N ALA A 210 -2.27 -18.45 6.97
CA ALA A 210 -1.59 -19.64 7.44
C ALA A 210 -0.13 -19.30 7.84
N PRO A 211 0.28 -19.66 9.08
CA PRO A 211 1.67 -19.55 9.47
C PRO A 211 2.50 -20.44 8.54
N ARG A 212 3.54 -19.88 7.90
CA ARG A 212 4.42 -20.66 7.02
C ARG A 212 5.05 -21.80 7.80
N LYS A 213 4.84 -23.04 7.32
CA LYS A 213 5.54 -24.26 7.75
C LYS A 213 7.04 -24.06 7.54
N GLY A 214 7.73 -23.57 8.54
CA GLY A 214 9.18 -23.26 8.49
C GLY A 214 9.62 -22.49 9.73
N TYR A 215 8.81 -21.52 10.17
CA TYR A 215 9.09 -20.78 11.40
C TYR A 215 9.01 -21.67 12.65
N GLY A 216 8.04 -22.61 12.70
CA GLY A 216 7.91 -23.54 13.82
C GLY A 216 9.06 -24.54 13.92
N TYR A 217 9.50 -25.11 12.79
CA TYR A 217 10.63 -26.05 12.75
C TYR A 217 11.93 -25.36 13.18
N PHE A 218 12.13 -24.12 12.73
CA PHE A 218 13.29 -23.33 13.11
C PHE A 218 13.26 -22.95 14.60
N PHE A 219 12.10 -22.56 15.15
CA PHE A 219 11.95 -22.29 16.58
C PHE A 219 12.28 -23.50 17.44
N VAL A 220 11.83 -24.70 17.03
CA VAL A 220 12.11 -25.94 17.76
C VAL A 220 13.60 -26.28 17.69
N LEU A 221 14.21 -26.29 16.50
CA LEU A 221 15.66 -26.54 16.35
C LEU A 221 16.50 -25.52 17.13
N PHE A 222 16.11 -24.25 17.10
CA PHE A 222 16.80 -23.19 17.83
C PHE A 222 16.64 -23.32 19.34
N SER A 223 15.45 -23.69 19.84
CA SER A 223 15.24 -23.95 21.27
C SER A 223 16.07 -25.14 21.77
N LEU A 224 16.21 -26.19 20.94
CA LEU A 224 17.08 -27.34 21.24
C LEU A 224 18.56 -26.95 21.22
N PHE A 225 18.99 -26.06 20.33
CA PHE A 225 20.36 -25.54 20.29
C PHE A 225 20.70 -24.70 21.54
N ILE A 226 19.78 -23.83 21.98
CA ILE A 226 19.99 -23.07 23.22
C ILE A 226 20.01 -23.99 24.44
N LEU A 227 19.12 -24.99 24.49
CA LEU A 227 19.10 -25.97 25.57
C LEU A 227 20.41 -26.77 25.64
N SER A 228 20.95 -27.21 24.51
CA SER A 228 22.23 -27.95 24.46
C SER A 228 23.41 -27.09 24.89
N MET A 229 23.42 -25.80 24.54
CA MET A 229 24.43 -24.83 25.01
C MET A 229 24.38 -24.67 26.53
N VAL A 230 23.20 -24.52 27.14
CA VAL A 230 23.06 -24.40 28.60
C VAL A 230 23.55 -25.68 29.30
N ILE A 231 23.21 -26.85 28.77
CA ILE A 231 23.65 -28.15 29.31
C ILE A 231 25.18 -28.31 29.27
N ILE A 232 25.86 -27.75 28.27
CA ILE A 232 27.32 -27.83 28.15
C ILE A 232 28.01 -26.77 29.02
N VAL A 233 27.48 -25.55 29.04
CA VAL A 233 28.14 -24.40 29.69
C VAL A 233 28.02 -24.45 31.22
N VAL A 234 26.87 -24.87 31.75
CA VAL A 234 26.62 -24.90 33.21
C VAL A 234 27.55 -25.87 33.97
N PRO A 235 27.84 -27.10 33.50
CA PRO A 235 28.84 -27.97 34.10
C PRO A 235 30.27 -27.41 33.99
N LEU A 236 30.61 -26.74 32.89
CA LEU A 236 31.92 -26.12 32.71
C LEU A 236 32.20 -25.01 33.73
N MET A 237 31.16 -24.29 34.18
CA MET A 237 31.26 -23.30 35.26
C MET A 237 31.61 -23.91 36.64
N ARG A 238 31.42 -25.22 36.81
CA ARG A 238 31.76 -25.93 38.06
C ARG A 238 33.22 -26.40 38.10
N THR A 239 33.99 -26.12 37.05
CA THR A 239 35.43 -26.43 37.01
C THR A 239 36.23 -25.36 37.77
N ASN A 240 37.34 -25.75 38.41
CA ASN A 240 38.15 -24.87 39.27
C ASN A 240 39.00 -23.83 38.49
N SER A 241 38.78 -23.69 37.19
CA SER A 241 39.56 -22.78 36.32
C SER A 241 38.81 -21.47 36.11
N ALA A 242 39.37 -20.38 36.65
CA ALA A 242 38.81 -19.04 36.53
C ALA A 242 38.64 -18.58 35.06
N TRP A 243 39.53 -19.01 34.17
CA TRP A 243 39.45 -18.68 32.75
C TRP A 243 38.24 -19.29 32.06
N ILE A 244 37.88 -20.53 32.43
CA ILE A 244 36.71 -21.23 31.88
C ILE A 244 35.42 -20.58 32.37
N THR A 245 35.37 -20.14 33.63
CA THR A 245 34.22 -19.43 34.21
C THR A 245 34.01 -18.05 33.57
N ILE A 246 35.09 -17.31 33.32
CA ILE A 246 35.01 -16.00 32.65
C ILE A 246 34.57 -16.17 31.18
N LEU A 247 35.14 -17.12 30.45
CA LEU A 247 34.81 -17.34 29.05
C LEU A 247 33.35 -17.81 28.87
N SER A 248 32.87 -18.69 29.75
CA SER A 248 31.47 -19.16 29.75
C SER A 248 30.48 -18.05 30.10
N ALA A 249 30.79 -17.19 31.06
CA ALA A 249 29.96 -16.03 31.40
C ALA A 249 29.91 -15.01 30.24
N LEU A 250 31.04 -14.77 29.56
CA LEU A 250 31.09 -13.91 28.36
C LEU A 250 30.22 -14.46 27.23
N PHE A 251 30.23 -15.78 27.02
CA PHE A 251 29.45 -16.43 25.98
C PHE A 251 27.92 -16.33 26.21
N LEU A 252 27.48 -16.39 27.48
CA LEU A 252 26.08 -16.16 27.86
C LEU A 252 25.66 -14.68 27.75
N ALA A 253 26.62 -13.75 27.85
CA ALA A 253 26.37 -12.31 27.76
C ALA A 253 26.20 -11.81 26.31
N ILE A 254 26.65 -12.59 25.32
CA ILE A 254 26.35 -12.28 23.91
C ILE A 254 24.84 -12.47 23.73
N PRO A 255 24.09 -11.48 23.23
CA PRO A 255 22.68 -11.63 22.91
C PRO A 255 22.54 -12.52 21.67
N VAL A 256 22.71 -13.84 21.85
CA VAL A 256 22.64 -14.86 20.80
C VAL A 256 21.33 -14.74 20.01
N PHE A 257 20.26 -14.25 20.66
CA PHE A 257 18.98 -13.95 20.03
C PHE A 257 19.06 -12.87 18.94
N GLU A 258 19.83 -11.80 19.14
CA GLU A 258 19.97 -10.73 18.13
C GLU A 258 20.86 -11.17 16.96
N SER A 259 21.97 -11.86 17.25
CA SER A 259 22.88 -12.35 16.22
C SER A 259 22.28 -13.47 15.37
N SER A 260 21.48 -14.35 15.99
CA SER A 260 20.79 -15.43 15.28
C SER A 260 19.69 -14.90 14.36
N LYS A 261 18.94 -13.87 14.77
CA LYS A 261 17.92 -13.25 13.92
C LYS A 261 18.51 -12.73 12.60
N LEU A 262 19.69 -12.11 12.66
CA LEU A 262 20.39 -11.59 11.49
C LEU A 262 20.85 -12.72 10.54
N LEU A 263 21.41 -13.80 11.11
CA LEU A 263 21.85 -14.97 10.34
C LEU A 263 20.69 -15.74 9.68
N VAL A 264 19.53 -15.78 10.33
CA VAL A 264 18.32 -16.41 9.80
C VAL A 264 17.73 -15.63 8.65
N GLU A 265 17.63 -14.31 8.79
CA GLU A 265 17.21 -13.43 7.70
C GLU A 265 18.16 -13.55 6.50
N PHE A 266 19.47 -13.69 6.76
CA PHE A 266 20.48 -13.94 5.72
C PHE A 266 20.31 -15.31 5.04
N ALA A 267 20.28 -16.42 5.78
CA ALA A 267 20.17 -17.77 5.23
C ALA A 267 18.87 -17.98 4.44
N TYR A 268 17.76 -17.40 4.90
CA TYR A 268 16.48 -17.49 4.19
C TYR A 268 16.48 -16.68 2.89
N SER A 269 17.22 -15.55 2.84
CA SER A 269 17.37 -14.77 1.61
C SER A 269 18.25 -15.46 0.54
N LEU A 270 19.08 -16.44 0.93
CA LEU A 270 19.87 -17.25 0.00
C LEU A 270 19.07 -18.42 -0.62
N LEU A 271 18.01 -18.87 0.05
CA LEU A 271 17.19 -20.02 -0.37
C LEU A 271 15.96 -19.64 -1.21
N VAL A 272 15.76 -18.35 -1.49
CA VAL A 272 14.64 -17.77 -2.26
C VAL A 272 15.16 -16.81 -3.32
#